data_AF-A0A958A1X4-F1
#
_entry.id   AF-A0A958A1X4-F1
#
_cell.length_a   1.000
_cell.length_b   1.000
_cell.length_c   1.000
_cell.angle_alpha   90.00
_cell.angle_beta   90.00
_cell.angle_gamma   90.00
#
_symmetry.space_group_name_H-M   'P 1'
#
loop_
_entity.id
_entity.type
_entity.pdbx_description
1 polymer ?
#
loop_
_entity_poly.entity_id
_entity_poly.type
_entity_poly.pdbx_seq_one_letter_code
_entity_poly.pdbx_strand_id
1 'polypeptide(L)'
;MQTVINNRRLARYSAKDQTAFANNKALTLSRLKQLASLLGRNPWLLVFILVISVLSVLLEGVGLGVVLALLQGNTTPANGMSQFYGVEALAKWLGSLALIRRVQFAAVALVAITLLRQGMTCANQLLTARQQLKLEHYLKLALFQQLHAVEIRFIYRQSIGHLLTFLNSYVSQTISAVQKAITLVINLVPLLVYTGLMMIISWQLTLIALGLILGLLLLSNYGLTGNLDQVSRAEKSLKKEMKANMVESLAGMKMLHLYSKESHSLAQFETKLEAYQTHSYEGMRLVSVNNFLFNLLNVIALCIIMLAATFLLPTQTEAWLSMMVL
;
A
#
# COMPACT_ATOMS: atom_id res chain seq x y z
N MET A 1 -12.74 -52.56 -9.41
CA MET A 1 -12.99 -52.08 -8.02
C MET A 1 -11.99 -51.03 -7.52
N GLN A 2 -10.76 -50.93 -8.04
CA GLN A 2 -9.76 -49.93 -7.58
C GLN A 2 -10.05 -48.47 -8.00
N THR A 3 -10.78 -48.25 -9.11
CA THR A 3 -11.08 -46.91 -9.63
C THR A 3 -12.09 -46.12 -8.78
N VAL A 4 -13.01 -46.81 -8.08
CA VAL A 4 -14.03 -46.16 -7.22
C VAL A 4 -13.45 -45.71 -5.87
N ILE A 5 -12.38 -46.38 -5.40
CA ILE A 5 -11.73 -46.05 -4.12
C ILE A 5 -10.85 -44.80 -4.25
N ASN A 6 -10.27 -44.55 -5.42
CA ASN A 6 -9.42 -43.39 -5.65
C ASN A 6 -10.22 -42.08 -5.77
N ASN A 7 -11.40 -42.13 -6.40
CA ASN A 7 -12.30 -40.97 -6.52
C ASN A 7 -12.86 -40.50 -5.16
N ARG A 8 -13.12 -41.43 -4.22
CA ARG A 8 -13.55 -41.05 -2.86
C ARG A 8 -12.42 -40.42 -2.02
N ARG A 9 -11.13 -40.72 -2.31
CA ARG A 9 -9.99 -40.07 -1.65
C ARG A 9 -9.76 -38.65 -2.18
N LEU A 10 -9.89 -38.43 -3.49
CA LEU A 10 -9.76 -37.10 -4.10
C LEU A 10 -10.90 -36.15 -3.71
N ALA A 11 -12.13 -36.65 -3.62
CA ALA A 11 -13.27 -35.86 -3.12
C ALA A 11 -13.12 -35.47 -1.64
N ARG A 12 -12.55 -36.35 -0.81
CA ARG A 12 -12.24 -36.03 0.61
C ARG A 12 -11.08 -35.05 0.76
N TYR A 13 -10.13 -35.04 -0.16
CA TYR A 13 -9.02 -34.06 -0.15
C TYR A 13 -9.53 -32.65 -0.52
N SER A 14 -10.37 -32.55 -1.55
CA SER A 14 -10.98 -31.29 -1.98
C SER A 14 -11.92 -30.67 -0.90
N ALA A 15 -12.71 -31.49 -0.22
CA ALA A 15 -13.58 -31.02 0.87
C ALA A 15 -12.81 -30.60 2.13
N LYS A 16 -11.66 -31.24 2.43
CA LYS A 16 -10.81 -30.90 3.58
C LYS A 16 -10.02 -29.61 3.34
N ASP A 17 -9.60 -29.35 2.10
CA ASP A 17 -8.98 -28.07 1.73
C ASP A 17 -10.00 -26.92 1.69
N GLN A 18 -11.22 -27.14 1.18
CA GLN A 18 -12.27 -26.10 1.21
C GLN A 18 -12.68 -25.72 2.65
N THR A 19 -12.75 -26.70 3.55
CA THR A 19 -13.02 -26.44 4.97
C THR A 19 -11.83 -25.77 5.68
N ALA A 20 -10.58 -26.11 5.32
CA ALA A 20 -9.39 -25.41 5.82
C ALA A 20 -9.31 -23.94 5.34
N PHE A 21 -9.68 -23.65 4.09
CA PHE A 21 -9.76 -22.29 3.55
C PHE A 21 -10.88 -21.46 4.19
N ALA A 22 -12.06 -22.06 4.44
CA ALA A 22 -13.16 -21.40 5.13
C ALA A 22 -12.83 -21.11 6.60
N ASN A 23 -12.15 -22.03 7.28
CA ASN A 23 -11.75 -21.86 8.69
C ASN A 23 -10.64 -20.79 8.84
N ASN A 24 -9.72 -20.70 7.88
CA ASN A 24 -8.73 -19.60 7.83
C ASN A 24 -9.40 -18.23 7.63
N LYS A 25 -10.46 -18.13 6.80
CA LYS A 25 -11.23 -16.89 6.59
C LYS A 25 -11.96 -16.43 7.86
N ALA A 26 -12.50 -17.36 8.65
CA ALA A 26 -13.16 -17.03 9.92
C ALA A 26 -12.16 -16.62 11.02
N LEU A 27 -10.98 -17.25 11.05
CA LEU A 27 -9.87 -16.89 11.94
C LEU A 27 -9.21 -15.55 11.59
N THR A 28 -9.20 -15.14 10.32
CA THR A 28 -8.68 -13.82 9.92
C THR A 28 -9.66 -12.70 10.27
N LEU A 29 -10.97 -12.90 10.11
CA LEU A 29 -12.00 -11.91 10.46
C LEU A 29 -12.07 -11.62 11.96
N SER A 30 -11.94 -12.65 12.82
CA SER A 30 -11.92 -12.47 14.28
C SER A 30 -10.66 -11.75 14.75
N ARG A 31 -9.49 -12.07 14.18
CA ARG A 31 -8.23 -11.35 14.43
C ARG A 31 -8.28 -9.91 13.93
N LEU A 32 -8.87 -9.65 12.77
CA LEU A 32 -9.09 -8.29 12.25
C LEU A 32 -10.01 -7.48 13.18
N LYS A 33 -11.05 -8.09 13.74
CA LYS A 33 -11.94 -7.44 14.70
C LYS A 33 -11.21 -7.11 16.03
N GLN A 34 -10.33 -7.99 16.49
CA GLN A 34 -9.47 -7.72 17.64
C GLN A 34 -8.45 -6.60 17.36
N LEU A 35 -7.81 -6.60 16.19
CA LEU A 35 -6.92 -5.52 15.75
C LEU A 35 -7.66 -4.18 15.57
N ALA A 36 -8.89 -4.21 15.05
CA ALA A 36 -9.76 -3.04 14.94
C ALA A 36 -10.18 -2.50 16.32
N SER A 37 -10.37 -3.38 17.31
CA SER A 37 -10.65 -2.94 18.69
C SER A 37 -9.46 -2.25 19.35
N LEU A 38 -8.22 -2.64 18.98
CA LEU A 38 -7.00 -1.93 19.42
C LEU A 38 -6.85 -0.56 18.75
N LEU A 39 -7.36 -0.40 17.52
CA LEU A 39 -7.48 0.89 16.82
C LEU A 39 -8.54 1.82 17.45
N GLY A 40 -9.61 1.25 17.99
CA GLY A 40 -10.80 1.95 18.47
C GLY A 40 -10.59 2.84 19.69
N ARG A 41 -9.36 2.95 20.23
CA ARG A 41 -9.09 3.82 21.38
C ARG A 41 -9.00 5.30 21.00
N ASN A 42 -8.76 5.64 19.74
CA ASN A 42 -8.91 7.01 19.25
C ASN A 42 -9.45 7.08 17.81
N PRO A 43 -10.75 6.80 17.60
CA PRO A 43 -11.37 6.82 16.27
C PRO A 43 -11.33 8.22 15.65
N TRP A 44 -11.30 9.26 16.50
CA TRP A 44 -11.30 10.65 16.06
C TRP A 44 -10.03 11.03 15.31
N LEU A 45 -8.87 10.47 15.69
CA LEU A 45 -7.61 10.72 14.96
C LEU A 45 -7.59 10.05 13.58
N LEU A 46 -8.21 8.89 13.43
CA LEU A 46 -8.38 8.25 12.11
C LEU A 46 -9.32 9.06 11.23
N VAL A 47 -10.45 9.52 11.78
CA VAL A 47 -11.37 10.41 11.06
C VAL A 47 -10.65 11.68 10.64
N PHE A 48 -9.83 12.28 11.51
CA PHE A 48 -9.07 13.49 11.18
C PHE A 48 -8.06 13.27 10.04
N ILE A 49 -7.34 12.14 10.06
CA ILE A 49 -6.43 11.74 8.96
C ILE A 49 -7.20 11.59 7.64
N LEU A 50 -8.35 10.92 7.67
CA LEU A 50 -9.21 10.76 6.50
C LEU A 50 -9.72 12.10 5.97
N VAL A 51 -10.15 13.00 6.85
CA VAL A 51 -10.61 14.34 6.48
C VAL A 51 -9.49 15.15 5.84
N ILE A 52 -8.28 15.16 6.42
CA ILE A 52 -7.13 15.84 5.80
C ILE A 52 -6.79 15.21 4.44
N SER A 53 -6.89 13.89 4.33
CA SER A 53 -6.64 13.18 3.06
C SER A 53 -7.62 13.62 1.96
N VAL A 54 -8.92 13.63 2.26
CA VAL A 54 -9.95 14.14 1.33
C VAL A 54 -9.71 15.61 1.00
N LEU A 55 -9.41 16.44 2.01
CA LEU A 55 -9.15 17.86 1.80
C LEU A 55 -7.93 18.09 0.89
N SER A 56 -6.85 17.33 1.08
CA SER A 56 -5.66 17.36 0.23
C SER A 56 -5.98 16.99 -1.23
N VAL A 57 -6.85 16.01 -1.45
CA VAL A 57 -7.31 15.59 -2.79
C VAL A 57 -8.13 16.70 -3.46
N LEU A 58 -9.04 17.33 -2.71
CA LEU A 58 -9.84 18.45 -3.22
C LEU A 58 -8.95 19.64 -3.60
N LEU A 59 -7.93 19.94 -2.79
CA LEU A 59 -6.95 20.99 -3.10
C LEU A 59 -6.17 20.73 -4.39
N GLU A 60 -5.84 19.46 -4.68
CA GLU A 60 -5.23 19.11 -5.96
C GLU A 60 -6.17 19.35 -7.14
N GLY A 61 -7.45 19.00 -7.00
CA GLY A 61 -8.47 19.35 -7.97
C GLY A 61 -8.57 20.85 -8.25
N VAL A 62 -8.50 21.68 -7.20
CA VAL A 62 -8.45 23.15 -7.34
C VAL A 62 -7.17 23.61 -8.05
N GLY A 63 -6.02 23.03 -7.70
CA GLY A 63 -4.74 23.33 -8.36
C GLY A 63 -4.78 23.04 -9.86
N LEU A 64 -5.29 21.87 -10.25
CA LEU A 64 -5.50 21.50 -11.64
C LEU A 64 -6.49 22.47 -12.32
N GLY A 65 -7.59 22.82 -11.66
CA GLY A 65 -8.54 23.83 -12.14
C GLY A 65 -7.90 25.19 -12.44
N VAL A 66 -6.92 25.63 -11.66
CA VAL A 66 -6.15 26.86 -11.93
C VAL A 66 -5.26 26.71 -13.17
N VAL A 67 -4.60 25.56 -13.36
CA VAL A 67 -3.84 25.27 -14.60
C VAL A 67 -4.77 25.27 -15.81
N LEU A 68 -5.94 24.65 -15.70
CA LEU A 68 -6.92 24.62 -16.79
C LEU A 68 -7.45 26.01 -17.12
N ALA A 69 -7.74 26.82 -16.11
CA ALA A 69 -8.12 28.21 -16.31
C ALA A 69 -7.02 28.99 -17.03
N LEU A 70 -5.73 28.72 -16.79
CA LEU A 70 -4.66 29.35 -17.56
C LEU A 70 -4.64 28.92 -19.03
N LEU A 71 -4.81 27.63 -19.29
CA LEU A 71 -4.76 27.08 -20.66
C LEU A 71 -5.95 27.54 -21.51
N GLN A 72 -7.16 27.59 -20.95
CA GLN A 72 -8.38 27.89 -21.71
C GLN A 72 -8.65 29.39 -21.94
N GLY A 73 -7.90 30.30 -21.31
CA GLY A 73 -8.06 31.74 -21.56
C GLY A 73 -9.50 32.25 -21.27
N ASN A 74 -10.06 33.07 -22.16
CA ASN A 74 -11.44 33.58 -22.06
C ASN A 74 -12.48 32.73 -22.80
N THR A 75 -12.10 31.52 -23.24
CA THR A 75 -13.08 30.60 -23.81
C THR A 75 -14.00 30.09 -22.70
N THR A 76 -15.30 29.98 -22.99
CA THR A 76 -16.31 29.51 -22.04
C THR A 76 -15.86 28.18 -21.44
N PRO A 77 -15.97 27.99 -20.11
CA PRO A 77 -15.52 26.78 -19.45
C PRO A 77 -16.23 25.58 -20.08
N ALA A 78 -15.49 24.82 -20.87
CA ALA A 78 -15.97 23.60 -21.46
C ALA A 78 -16.12 22.57 -20.35
N ASN A 79 -17.24 21.85 -20.38
CA ASN A 79 -17.66 20.77 -19.48
C ASN A 79 -16.46 20.06 -18.82
N GLY A 80 -16.37 20.11 -17.48
CA GLY A 80 -15.23 19.58 -16.74
C GLY A 80 -15.13 20.11 -15.31
N MET A 81 -13.93 20.04 -14.71
CA MET A 81 -13.69 20.43 -13.30
C MET A 81 -13.97 21.92 -12.99
N SER A 82 -14.14 22.74 -14.02
CA SER A 82 -14.65 24.11 -13.93
C SER A 82 -16.08 24.18 -13.36
N GLN A 83 -16.92 23.16 -13.58
CA GLN A 83 -18.28 23.06 -13.02
C GLN A 83 -18.32 22.87 -11.49
N PHE A 84 -17.19 22.58 -10.84
CA PHE A 84 -17.17 22.57 -9.37
C PHE A 84 -17.32 24.00 -8.85
N TYR A 85 -18.39 24.22 -8.09
CA TYR A 85 -18.73 25.48 -7.41
C TYR A 85 -17.47 26.10 -6.77
N GLY A 86 -16.99 27.21 -7.35
CA GLY A 86 -15.80 27.95 -6.89
C GLY A 86 -14.69 28.09 -7.94
N VAL A 87 -14.42 27.06 -8.75
CA VAL A 87 -13.39 27.11 -9.81
C VAL A 87 -13.85 28.00 -10.95
N GLU A 88 -15.13 27.93 -11.32
CA GLU A 88 -15.76 28.81 -12.31
C GLU A 88 -15.73 30.30 -11.94
N ALA A 89 -16.01 30.63 -10.67
CA ALA A 89 -15.96 32.01 -10.18
C ALA A 89 -14.52 32.54 -10.20
N LEU A 90 -13.57 31.71 -9.79
CA LEU A 90 -12.15 32.01 -9.81
C LEU A 90 -11.63 32.16 -11.25
N ALA A 91 -12.07 31.30 -12.17
CA ALA A 91 -11.73 31.36 -13.59
C ALA A 91 -12.29 32.61 -14.27
N LYS A 92 -13.55 32.98 -14.00
CA LYS A 92 -14.16 34.23 -14.50
C LYS A 92 -13.44 35.46 -13.96
N TRP A 93 -13.08 35.45 -12.67
CA TRP A 93 -12.31 36.54 -12.07
C TRP A 93 -10.89 36.64 -12.65
N LEU A 94 -10.18 35.51 -12.83
CA LEU A 94 -8.88 35.48 -13.50
C LEU A 94 -8.95 35.94 -14.97
N GLY A 95 -10.03 35.59 -15.67
CA GLY A 95 -10.28 35.98 -17.07
C GLY A 95 -10.57 37.47 -17.26
N SER A 96 -10.90 38.20 -16.19
CA SER A 96 -11.05 39.66 -16.22
C SER A 96 -9.72 40.42 -16.22
N LEU A 97 -8.62 39.73 -15.90
CA LEU A 97 -7.28 40.32 -15.76
C LEU A 97 -6.51 40.24 -17.08
N ALA A 98 -5.66 41.23 -17.35
CA ALA A 98 -4.70 41.19 -18.46
C ALA A 98 -3.82 39.93 -18.39
N LEU A 99 -3.47 39.35 -19.55
CA LEU A 99 -2.77 38.06 -19.68
C LEU A 99 -1.54 37.95 -18.77
N ILE A 100 -0.74 39.01 -18.66
CA ILE A 100 0.48 39.05 -17.84
C ILE A 100 0.16 38.91 -16.33
N ARG A 101 -0.89 39.59 -15.84
CA ARG A 101 -1.31 39.53 -14.43
C ARG A 101 -1.99 38.21 -14.10
N ARG A 102 -2.72 37.63 -15.07
CA ARG A 102 -3.35 36.32 -14.95
C ARG A 102 -2.30 35.22 -14.73
N VAL A 103 -1.24 35.20 -15.54
CA VAL A 103 -0.15 34.22 -15.41
C VAL A 103 0.60 34.39 -14.09
N GLN A 104 0.92 35.64 -13.69
CA GLN A 104 1.59 35.90 -12.41
C GLN A 104 0.76 35.44 -11.20
N PHE A 105 -0.54 35.78 -11.17
CA PHE A 105 -1.41 35.36 -10.08
C PHE A 105 -1.59 33.85 -10.03
N ALA A 106 -1.81 33.21 -11.18
CA ALA A 106 -1.95 31.76 -11.23
C ALA A 106 -0.66 31.03 -10.84
N ALA A 107 0.52 31.54 -11.22
CA ALA A 107 1.79 30.98 -10.75
C ALA A 107 1.93 31.05 -9.23
N VAL A 108 1.60 32.19 -8.61
CA VAL A 108 1.60 32.35 -7.15
C VAL A 108 0.55 31.44 -6.50
N ALA A 109 -0.65 31.36 -7.07
CA ALA A 109 -1.72 30.49 -6.59
C ALA A 109 -1.35 29.01 -6.66
N LEU A 110 -0.71 28.56 -7.75
CA LEU A 110 -0.25 27.18 -7.91
C LEU A 110 0.82 26.83 -6.88
N VAL A 111 1.78 27.74 -6.64
CA VAL A 111 2.78 27.55 -5.58
C VAL A 111 2.10 27.48 -4.21
N ALA A 112 1.17 28.40 -3.90
CA ALA A 112 0.47 28.41 -2.63
C ALA A 112 -0.38 27.16 -2.40
N ILE A 113 -1.15 26.72 -3.40
CA ILE A 113 -1.98 25.50 -3.36
C ILE A 113 -1.08 24.27 -3.20
N THR A 114 0.01 24.18 -3.96
CA THR A 114 0.95 23.05 -3.86
C THR A 114 1.61 23.00 -2.49
N LEU A 115 2.05 24.14 -1.94
CA LEU A 115 2.61 24.22 -0.59
C LEU A 115 1.59 23.80 0.47
N LEU A 116 0.35 24.27 0.36
CA LEU A 116 -0.72 23.91 1.29
C LEU A 116 -1.04 22.40 1.21
N ARG A 117 -1.12 21.85 0.00
CA ARG A 117 -1.30 20.40 -0.23
C ARG A 117 -0.16 19.60 0.40
N GLN A 118 1.09 19.96 0.12
CA GLN A 118 2.24 19.25 0.67
C GLN A 118 2.31 19.40 2.20
N GLY A 119 1.88 20.54 2.75
CA GLY A 119 1.68 20.73 4.18
C GLY A 119 0.65 19.76 4.77
N MET A 120 -0.49 19.57 4.12
CA MET A 120 -1.51 18.60 4.54
C MET A 120 -1.03 17.16 4.45
N THR A 121 -0.33 16.80 3.37
CA THR A 121 0.28 15.46 3.22
C THR A 121 1.31 15.20 4.31
N CYS A 122 2.17 16.18 4.59
CA CYS A 122 3.14 16.11 5.69
C CYS A 122 2.45 15.95 7.04
N ALA A 123 1.40 16.75 7.31
CA ALA A 123 0.61 16.62 8.53
C ALA A 123 -0.01 15.22 8.66
N ASN A 124 -0.56 14.67 7.58
CA ASN A 124 -1.08 13.29 7.53
C ASN A 124 0.00 12.26 7.86
N GLN A 125 1.19 12.38 7.29
CA GLN A 125 2.32 11.49 7.55
C GLN A 125 2.76 11.55 9.02
N LEU A 126 2.88 12.76 9.58
CA LEU A 126 3.26 12.96 10.99
C LEU A 126 2.20 12.43 11.95
N LEU A 127 0.91 12.63 11.67
CA LEU A 127 -0.19 12.12 12.48
C LEU A 127 -0.21 10.59 12.46
N THR A 128 -0.03 10.00 11.28
CA THR A 128 0.05 8.54 11.10
C THR A 128 1.25 7.96 11.86
N ALA A 129 2.43 8.58 11.75
CA ALA A 129 3.63 8.17 12.48
C ALA A 129 3.44 8.28 14.01
N ARG A 130 2.79 9.36 14.48
CA ARG A 130 2.44 9.50 15.90
C ARG A 130 1.48 8.41 16.38
N GLN A 131 0.50 8.01 15.56
CA GLN A 131 -0.38 6.88 15.88
C GLN A 131 0.42 5.58 16.03
N GLN A 132 1.31 5.32 15.08
CA GLN A 132 2.15 4.13 15.08
C GLN A 132 2.99 4.03 16.37
N LEU A 133 3.65 5.12 16.76
CA LEU A 133 4.48 5.15 17.97
C LEU A 133 3.65 5.00 19.26
N LYS A 134 2.46 5.61 19.32
CA LYS A 134 1.56 5.46 20.47
C LYS A 134 1.02 4.03 20.61
N LEU A 135 0.64 3.42 19.49
CA LEU A 135 0.18 2.04 19.47
C LEU A 135 1.31 1.09 19.90
N GLU A 136 2.53 1.34 19.43
CA GLU A 136 3.71 0.59 19.85
C GLU A 136 3.95 0.69 21.36
N HIS A 137 3.97 1.92 21.88
CA HIS A 137 4.17 2.17 23.30
C HIS A 137 3.11 1.45 24.14
N TYR A 138 1.83 1.57 23.76
CA TYR A 138 0.73 0.93 24.47
C TYR A 138 0.85 -0.60 24.45
N LEU A 139 1.14 -1.20 23.29
CA LEU A 139 1.21 -2.65 23.17
C LEU A 139 2.39 -3.23 23.96
N LYS A 140 3.55 -2.55 23.93
CA LYS A 140 4.70 -2.92 24.76
C LYS A 140 4.39 -2.81 26.25
N LEU A 141 3.76 -1.72 26.68
CA LEU A 141 3.39 -1.51 28.08
C LEU A 141 2.38 -2.55 28.58
N ALA A 142 1.31 -2.79 27.81
CA ALA A 142 0.27 -3.77 28.16
C ALA A 142 0.83 -5.19 28.25
N LEU A 143 1.70 -5.59 27.30
CA LEU A 143 2.37 -6.89 27.36
C LEU A 143 3.32 -7.00 28.54
N PHE A 144 4.05 -5.94 28.86
CA PHE A 144 4.96 -5.93 30.00
C PHE A 144 4.19 -6.02 31.34
N GLN A 145 3.08 -5.30 31.47
CA GLN A 145 2.17 -5.42 32.62
C GLN A 145 1.59 -6.83 32.74
N GLN A 146 1.19 -7.43 31.61
CA GLN A 146 0.67 -8.80 31.61
C GLN A 146 1.75 -9.81 31.99
N LEU A 147 3.00 -9.65 31.54
CA LEU A 147 4.13 -10.50 31.95
C LEU A 147 4.39 -10.44 33.46
N HIS A 148 4.20 -9.28 34.09
CA HIS A 148 4.32 -9.12 35.54
C HIS A 148 3.17 -9.79 36.33
N ALA A 149 1.98 -9.92 35.73
CA ALA A 149 0.81 -10.52 36.36
C ALA A 149 0.72 -12.05 36.19
N VAL A 150 1.62 -12.66 35.42
CA VAL A 150 1.61 -14.09 35.11
C VAL A 150 2.27 -14.90 36.22
N GLU A 151 1.72 -16.10 36.48
CA GLU A 151 2.27 -17.03 37.47
C GLU A 151 3.73 -17.41 37.19
N ILE A 152 4.52 -17.51 38.26
CA ILE A 152 5.95 -17.84 38.22
C ILE A 152 6.23 -19.13 37.42
N ARG A 153 5.30 -20.09 37.47
CA ARG A 153 5.39 -21.40 36.78
C ARG A 153 5.49 -21.25 35.26
N PHE A 154 4.86 -20.24 34.68
CA PHE A 154 4.96 -19.93 33.26
C PHE A 154 6.32 -19.30 32.92
N ILE A 155 6.83 -18.41 33.78
CA ILE A 155 8.13 -17.74 33.59
C ILE A 155 9.27 -18.77 33.59
N TYR A 156 9.24 -19.75 34.49
CA TYR A 156 10.26 -20.82 34.54
C TYR A 156 10.30 -21.73 33.30
N ARG A 157 9.23 -21.76 32.50
CA ARG A 157 9.17 -22.59 31.27
C ARG A 157 9.67 -21.86 30.02
N GLN A 158 9.89 -20.55 30.08
CA GLN A 158 10.24 -19.73 28.92
C GLN A 158 11.65 -19.14 29.08
N SER A 159 12.43 -19.12 27.98
CA SER A 159 13.75 -18.47 28.01
C SER A 159 13.59 -16.94 27.99
N ILE A 160 14.44 -16.23 28.74
CA ILE A 160 14.48 -14.75 28.74
C ILE A 160 14.67 -14.22 27.31
N GLY A 161 15.48 -14.90 26.50
CA GLY A 161 15.68 -14.56 25.09
C GLY A 161 14.42 -14.72 24.22
N HIS A 162 13.57 -15.73 24.50
CA HIS A 162 12.27 -15.86 23.84
C HIS A 162 11.37 -14.68 24.19
N LEU A 163 11.27 -14.32 25.48
CA LEU A 163 10.43 -13.20 25.94
C LEU A 163 10.90 -11.86 25.34
N LEU A 164 12.21 -11.64 25.25
CA LEU A 164 12.79 -10.43 24.64
C LEU A 164 12.51 -10.34 23.13
N THR A 165 12.62 -11.49 22.44
CA THR A 165 12.28 -11.59 21.01
C THR A 165 10.78 -11.42 20.80
N PHE A 166 9.96 -11.98 21.69
CA PHE A 166 8.51 -11.85 21.68
C PHE A 166 8.10 -10.37 21.79
N LEU A 167 8.59 -9.68 22.81
CA LEU A 167 8.25 -8.29 23.07
C LEU A 167 8.72 -7.31 21.97
N ASN A 168 9.87 -7.58 21.33
CA ASN A 168 10.38 -6.68 20.29
C ASN A 168 9.90 -7.05 18.88
N SER A 169 10.07 -8.31 18.50
CA SER A 169 9.84 -8.73 17.11
C SER A 169 8.37 -8.97 16.80
N TYR A 170 7.61 -9.61 17.70
CA TYR A 170 6.21 -9.92 17.41
C TYR A 170 5.34 -8.67 17.53
N VAL A 171 5.59 -7.83 18.54
CA VAL A 171 4.93 -6.53 18.69
C VAL A 171 5.13 -5.65 17.45
N SER A 172 6.38 -5.47 17.01
CA SER A 172 6.69 -4.68 15.81
C SER A 172 6.04 -5.25 14.55
N GLN A 173 6.00 -6.58 14.39
CA GLN A 173 5.31 -7.23 13.27
C GLN A 173 3.79 -6.98 13.31
N THR A 174 3.16 -7.07 14.48
CA THR A 174 1.73 -6.79 14.64
C THR A 174 1.41 -5.34 14.30
N ILE A 175 2.20 -4.39 14.81
CA ILE A 175 2.03 -2.96 14.52
C ILE A 175 2.21 -2.69 13.03
N SER A 176 3.22 -3.30 12.41
CA SER A 176 3.46 -3.17 10.96
C SER A 176 2.28 -3.70 10.14
N ALA A 177 1.65 -4.80 10.55
CA ALA A 177 0.47 -5.34 9.87
C ALA A 177 -0.74 -4.41 10.01
N VAL A 178 -0.97 -3.87 11.21
CA VAL A 178 -2.03 -2.87 11.47
C VAL A 178 -1.78 -1.60 10.65
N GLN A 179 -0.54 -1.12 10.60
CA GLN A 179 -0.16 0.06 9.85
C GLN A 179 -0.42 -0.12 8.36
N LYS A 180 -0.09 -1.29 7.79
CA LYS A 180 -0.43 -1.60 6.40
C LYS A 180 -1.93 -1.53 6.14
N ALA A 181 -2.76 -2.02 7.07
CA ALA A 181 -4.20 -1.94 6.95
C ALA A 181 -4.72 -0.49 7.03
N ILE A 182 -4.20 0.33 7.95
CA ILE A 182 -4.52 1.76 8.03
C ILE A 182 -4.12 2.48 6.75
N THR A 183 -2.88 2.31 6.29
CA THR A 183 -2.37 2.93 5.07
C THR A 183 -3.21 2.52 3.86
N LEU A 184 -3.69 1.27 3.80
CA LEU A 184 -4.59 0.81 2.74
C LEU A 184 -5.91 1.59 2.76
N VAL A 185 -6.53 1.79 3.91
CA VAL A 185 -7.76 2.61 4.02
C VAL A 185 -7.48 4.07 3.65
N ILE A 186 -6.38 4.65 4.15
CA ILE A 186 -5.99 6.03 3.85
C ILE A 186 -5.76 6.22 2.35
N ASN A 187 -5.19 5.24 1.64
CA ASN A 187 -4.95 5.33 0.20
C ASN A 187 -6.20 5.03 -0.64
N LEU A 188 -7.12 4.19 -0.13
CA LEU A 188 -8.38 3.88 -0.80
C LEU A 188 -9.30 5.09 -0.87
N VAL A 189 -9.30 5.96 0.14
CA VAL A 189 -10.19 7.13 0.16
C VAL A 189 -9.87 8.11 -0.98
N PRO A 190 -8.64 8.60 -1.18
CA PRO A 190 -8.26 9.36 -2.37
C PRO A 190 -8.59 8.65 -3.66
N LEU A 191 -8.30 7.34 -3.77
CA LEU A 191 -8.59 6.57 -4.97
C LEU A 191 -10.08 6.61 -5.34
N LEU A 192 -10.97 6.42 -4.35
CA LEU A 192 -12.42 6.49 -4.54
C LEU A 192 -12.87 7.92 -4.88
N VAL A 193 -12.28 8.93 -4.23
CA VAL A 193 -12.59 10.34 -4.53
C VAL A 193 -12.19 10.69 -5.96
N TYR A 194 -10.95 10.39 -6.40
CA TYR A 194 -10.53 10.65 -7.78
C TYR A 194 -11.37 9.88 -8.79
N THR A 195 -11.66 8.59 -8.54
CA THR A 195 -12.50 7.77 -9.42
C THR A 195 -13.92 8.34 -9.52
N GLY A 196 -14.49 8.78 -8.39
CA GLY A 196 -15.80 9.41 -8.35
C GLY A 196 -15.82 10.75 -9.11
N LEU A 197 -14.80 11.59 -8.90
CA LEU A 197 -14.64 12.87 -9.61
C LEU A 197 -14.51 12.65 -11.13
N MET A 198 -13.67 11.70 -11.54
CA MET A 198 -13.50 11.32 -12.95
C MET A 198 -14.80 10.81 -13.57
N MET A 199 -15.54 9.95 -12.86
CA MET A 199 -16.81 9.41 -13.33
C MET A 199 -17.88 10.50 -13.55
N ILE A 200 -17.88 11.54 -12.71
CA ILE A 200 -18.73 12.72 -12.88
C ILE A 200 -18.32 13.54 -14.12
N ILE A 201 -17.02 13.70 -14.37
CA ILE A 201 -16.49 14.47 -15.50
C ILE A 201 -16.71 13.77 -16.84
N SER A 202 -16.31 12.50 -16.96
CA SER A 202 -16.51 11.69 -18.17
C SER A 202 -16.54 10.21 -17.82
N TRP A 203 -17.75 9.64 -17.72
CA TRP A 203 -17.91 8.23 -17.40
C TRP A 203 -17.33 7.30 -18.49
N GLN A 204 -17.31 7.70 -19.77
CA GLN A 204 -16.75 6.89 -20.86
C GLN A 204 -15.24 6.74 -20.73
N LEU A 205 -14.50 7.83 -20.55
CA LEU A 205 -13.04 7.80 -20.35
C LEU A 205 -12.68 7.07 -19.06
N THR A 206 -13.47 7.29 -18.00
CA THR A 206 -13.27 6.62 -16.71
C THR A 206 -13.41 5.11 -16.85
N LEU A 207 -14.41 4.60 -17.58
CA LEU A 207 -14.59 3.15 -17.79
C LEU A 207 -13.45 2.54 -18.61
N ILE A 208 -12.95 3.25 -19.62
CA ILE A 208 -11.79 2.79 -20.40
C ILE A 208 -10.55 2.71 -19.49
N ALA A 209 -10.30 3.74 -18.68
CA ALA A 209 -9.20 3.75 -17.72
C ALA A 209 -9.35 2.63 -16.68
N LEU A 210 -10.55 2.44 -16.12
CA LEU A 210 -10.82 1.36 -15.16
C LEU A 210 -10.63 -0.02 -15.79
N GLY A 211 -11.06 -0.21 -17.04
CA GLY A 211 -10.85 -1.43 -17.80
C GLY A 211 -9.37 -1.74 -18.04
N LEU A 212 -8.57 -0.72 -18.39
CA LEU A 212 -7.12 -0.84 -18.54
C LEU A 212 -6.43 -1.19 -17.22
N ILE A 213 -6.81 -0.53 -16.12
CA ILE A 213 -6.28 -0.81 -14.77
C ILE A 213 -6.66 -2.23 -14.33
N LEU A 214 -7.91 -2.64 -14.53
CA LEU A 214 -8.36 -4.01 -14.22
C LEU A 214 -7.60 -5.04 -15.06
N GLY A 215 -7.41 -4.78 -16.35
CA GLY A 215 -6.57 -5.61 -17.23
C GLY A 215 -5.13 -5.72 -16.72
N LEU A 216 -4.53 -4.61 -16.28
CA LEU A 216 -3.23 -4.55 -15.61
C LEU A 216 -3.17 -5.50 -14.40
N LEU A 217 -4.17 -5.39 -13.52
CA LEU A 217 -4.24 -6.15 -12.29
C LEU A 217 -4.39 -7.64 -12.58
N LEU A 218 -5.20 -8.00 -13.57
CA LEU A 218 -5.36 -9.39 -14.00
C LEU A 218 -4.06 -9.92 -14.61
N LEU A 219 -3.40 -9.17 -15.49
CA LEU A 219 -2.15 -9.59 -16.12
C LEU A 219 -1.04 -9.82 -15.07
N SER A 220 -0.93 -8.92 -14.10
CA SER A 220 0.00 -9.10 -12.97
C SER A 220 -0.36 -10.32 -12.13
N ASN A 221 -1.65 -10.49 -11.80
CA ASN A 221 -2.15 -11.59 -10.98
C ASN A 221 -1.95 -12.97 -11.62
N TYR A 222 -2.20 -13.10 -12.92
CA TYR A 222 -2.13 -14.37 -13.64
C TYR A 222 -0.72 -14.69 -14.17
N GLY A 223 0.08 -13.70 -14.54
CA GLY A 223 1.39 -13.91 -15.15
C GLY A 223 2.55 -14.13 -14.17
N LEU A 224 2.50 -13.52 -12.98
CA LEU A 224 3.71 -13.36 -12.14
C LEU A 224 3.50 -13.75 -10.66
N THR A 225 2.27 -13.66 -10.13
CA THR A 225 2.03 -13.80 -8.69
C THR A 225 2.16 -15.24 -8.20
N GLY A 226 1.81 -16.22 -9.02
CA GLY A 226 1.96 -17.66 -8.68
C GLY A 226 3.42 -18.06 -8.41
N ASN A 227 4.36 -17.46 -9.16
CA ASN A 227 5.80 -17.68 -8.96
C ASN A 227 6.34 -16.86 -7.79
N LEU A 228 5.91 -15.60 -7.65
CA LEU A 228 6.30 -14.72 -6.53
C LEU A 228 5.91 -15.31 -5.16
N ASP A 229 4.75 -15.93 -5.06
CA ASP A 229 4.26 -16.53 -3.82
C ASP A 229 5.12 -17.72 -3.37
N GLN A 230 5.53 -18.57 -4.32
CA GLN A 230 6.41 -19.70 -4.06
C GLN A 230 7.81 -19.22 -3.67
N VAL A 231 8.38 -18.28 -4.42
CA VAL A 231 9.67 -17.67 -4.13
C VAL A 231 9.65 -16.95 -2.78
N SER A 232 8.58 -16.21 -2.45
CA SER A 232 8.44 -15.55 -1.14
C SER A 232 8.34 -16.54 0.01
N ARG A 233 7.66 -17.69 -0.17
CA ARG A 233 7.60 -18.75 0.84
C ARG A 233 8.98 -19.38 1.04
N ALA A 234 9.71 -19.68 -0.03
CA ALA A 234 11.07 -20.20 0.03
C ALA A 234 12.03 -19.22 0.71
N GLU A 235 12.01 -17.94 0.30
CA GLU A 235 12.83 -16.87 0.89
C GLU A 235 12.56 -16.72 2.40
N LYS A 236 11.29 -16.78 2.83
CA LYS A 236 10.93 -16.74 4.26
C LYS A 236 11.45 -17.95 5.03
N SER A 237 11.45 -19.14 4.44
CA SER A 237 12.01 -20.35 5.06
C SER A 237 13.52 -20.21 5.26
N LEU A 238 14.25 -19.87 4.19
CA LEU A 238 15.71 -19.72 4.21
C LEU A 238 16.15 -18.61 5.17
N LYS A 239 15.43 -17.49 5.18
CA LYS A 239 15.67 -16.41 6.14
C LYS A 239 15.49 -16.85 7.59
N LYS A 240 14.51 -17.73 7.86
CA LYS A 240 14.27 -18.28 9.20
C LYS A 240 15.40 -19.23 9.60
N GLU A 241 15.84 -20.10 8.70
CA GLU A 241 16.96 -21.04 8.93
C GLU A 241 18.29 -20.31 9.15
N MET A 242 18.60 -19.31 8.31
CA MET A 242 19.77 -18.46 8.45
C MET A 242 19.78 -17.75 9.81
N LYS A 243 18.64 -17.17 10.23
CA LYS A 243 18.52 -16.50 11.53
C LYS A 243 18.63 -17.47 12.71
N ALA A 244 18.03 -18.66 12.60
CA ALA A 244 18.15 -19.69 13.62
C ALA A 244 19.61 -20.12 13.81
N ASN A 245 20.32 -20.36 12.70
CA ASN A 245 21.75 -20.68 12.70
C ASN A 245 22.58 -19.58 13.37
N MET A 246 22.30 -18.32 13.03
CA MET A 246 22.99 -17.17 13.61
C MET A 246 22.81 -17.11 15.13
N VAL A 247 21.59 -17.32 15.63
CA VAL A 247 21.31 -17.33 17.08
C VAL A 247 22.01 -18.50 17.77
N GLU A 248 21.98 -19.69 17.17
CA GLU A 248 22.63 -20.90 17.70
C GLU A 248 24.15 -20.74 17.78
N SER A 249 24.80 -20.28 16.70
CA SER A 249 26.25 -20.02 16.67
C SER A 249 26.67 -18.97 17.70
N LEU A 250 25.88 -17.89 17.87
CA LEU A 250 26.17 -16.85 18.85
C LEU A 250 26.00 -17.35 20.30
N ALA A 251 24.95 -18.12 20.57
CA ALA A 251 24.74 -18.73 21.89
C ALA A 251 25.83 -19.77 22.22
N GLY A 252 26.29 -20.52 21.21
CA GLY A 252 27.35 -21.52 21.29
C GLY A 252 28.78 -21.00 21.12
N MET A 253 28.99 -19.67 21.02
CA MET A 253 30.28 -19.10 20.62
C MET A 253 31.45 -19.56 21.50
N LYS A 254 31.25 -19.66 22.82
CA LYS A 254 32.27 -20.16 23.74
C LYS A 254 32.63 -21.62 23.47
N MET A 255 31.64 -22.46 23.15
CA MET A 255 31.88 -23.87 22.79
C MET A 255 32.61 -23.97 21.46
N LEU A 256 32.24 -23.17 20.47
CA LEU A 256 32.95 -23.13 19.18
C LEU A 256 34.43 -22.82 19.36
N HIS A 257 34.77 -21.90 20.29
CA HIS A 257 36.15 -21.57 20.61
C HIS A 257 36.89 -22.69 21.34
N LEU A 258 36.24 -23.31 22.33
CA LEU A 258 36.81 -24.43 23.09
C LEU A 258 37.13 -25.66 22.22
N TYR A 259 36.37 -25.88 21.14
CA TYR A 259 36.57 -26.99 20.21
C TYR A 259 37.26 -26.59 18.89
N SER A 260 37.68 -25.33 18.74
CA SER A 260 38.28 -24.77 17.52
C SER A 260 37.45 -25.08 16.24
N LYS A 261 36.13 -24.89 16.32
CA LYS A 261 35.15 -25.19 15.25
C LYS A 261 34.61 -23.93 14.54
N GLU A 262 35.24 -22.78 14.72
CA GLU A 262 34.78 -21.50 14.18
C GLU A 262 34.70 -21.51 12.65
N SER A 263 35.75 -21.99 11.97
CA SER A 263 35.79 -22.08 10.50
C SER A 263 34.66 -22.96 9.95
N HIS A 264 34.32 -24.04 10.66
CA HIS A 264 33.22 -24.92 10.26
C HIS A 264 31.86 -24.23 10.44
N SER A 265 31.64 -23.52 11.56
CA SER A 265 30.41 -22.76 11.78
C SER A 265 30.27 -21.60 10.77
N LEU A 266 31.37 -20.95 10.40
CA LEU A 266 31.38 -19.90 9.39
C LEU A 266 31.01 -20.45 8.01
N ALA A 267 31.61 -21.56 7.59
CA ALA A 267 31.27 -22.21 6.32
C ALA A 267 29.78 -22.61 6.26
N GLN A 268 29.22 -23.15 7.34
CA GLN A 268 27.79 -23.46 7.41
C GLN A 268 26.90 -22.20 7.31
N PHE A 269 27.31 -21.09 7.94
CA PHE A 269 26.58 -19.84 7.85
C PHE A 269 26.65 -19.25 6.45
N GLU A 270 27.82 -19.29 5.82
CA GLU A 270 28.04 -18.85 4.44
C GLU A 270 27.12 -19.58 3.46
N THR A 271 27.05 -20.92 3.51
CA THR A 271 26.14 -21.70 2.66
C THR A 271 24.67 -21.30 2.85
N LYS A 272 24.21 -21.08 4.09
CA LYS A 272 22.83 -20.64 4.36
C LYS A 272 22.59 -19.20 3.89
N LEU A 273 23.60 -18.33 3.99
CA LEU A 273 23.53 -16.96 3.53
C LEU A 273 23.48 -16.88 2.00
N GLU A 274 24.29 -17.66 1.29
CA GLU A 274 24.29 -17.76 -0.18
C GLU A 274 22.95 -18.28 -0.72
N ALA A 275 22.38 -19.31 -0.08
CA ALA A 275 21.06 -19.82 -0.44
C ALA A 275 19.98 -18.74 -0.27
N TYR A 276 19.99 -18.01 0.86
CA TYR A 276 19.09 -16.87 1.07
C TYR A 276 19.30 -15.76 0.03
N GLN A 277 20.55 -15.38 -0.26
CA GLN A 277 20.87 -14.33 -1.23
C GLN A 277 20.38 -14.68 -2.63
N THR A 278 20.61 -15.91 -3.09
CA THR A 278 20.20 -16.39 -4.42
C THR A 278 18.68 -16.31 -4.58
N HIS A 279 17.92 -16.82 -3.61
CA HIS A 279 16.46 -16.76 -3.65
C HIS A 279 15.89 -15.35 -3.42
N SER A 280 16.54 -14.53 -2.60
CA SER A 280 16.18 -13.13 -2.43
C SER A 280 16.37 -12.35 -3.74
N TYR A 281 17.44 -12.64 -4.49
CA TYR A 281 17.68 -12.06 -5.81
C TYR A 281 16.63 -12.50 -6.83
N GLU A 282 16.25 -13.78 -6.87
CA GLU A 282 15.16 -14.25 -7.73
C GLU A 282 13.84 -13.53 -7.43
N GLY A 283 13.53 -13.34 -6.15
CA GLY A 283 12.36 -12.57 -5.72
C GLY A 283 12.42 -11.12 -6.18
N MET A 284 13.56 -10.45 -5.97
CA MET A 284 13.77 -9.07 -6.42
C MET A 284 13.70 -8.93 -7.94
N ARG A 285 14.23 -9.90 -8.69
CA ARG A 285 14.15 -9.94 -10.16
C ARG A 285 12.70 -10.00 -10.62
N LEU A 286 11.88 -10.88 -10.05
CA LEU A 286 10.45 -10.98 -10.38
C LEU A 286 9.70 -9.68 -10.06
N VAL A 287 9.97 -9.07 -8.90
CA VAL A 287 9.37 -7.77 -8.52
C VAL A 287 9.80 -6.66 -9.47
N SER A 288 11.07 -6.62 -9.86
CA SER A 288 11.62 -5.60 -10.76
C SER A 288 11.04 -5.71 -12.17
N VAL A 289 10.95 -6.92 -12.70
CA VAL A 289 10.29 -7.18 -14.01
C VAL A 289 8.82 -6.78 -13.94
N ASN A 290 8.12 -7.14 -12.87
CA ASN A 290 6.74 -6.73 -12.66
C ASN A 290 6.61 -5.20 -12.62
N ASN A 291 7.43 -4.49 -11.84
CA ASN A 291 7.42 -3.02 -11.77
C ASN A 291 7.72 -2.37 -13.12
N PHE A 292 8.67 -2.91 -13.89
CA PHE A 292 8.97 -2.43 -15.23
C PHE A 292 7.78 -2.59 -16.18
N LEU A 293 7.13 -3.76 -16.17
CA LEU A 293 5.92 -4.02 -16.96
C LEU A 293 4.77 -3.08 -16.55
N PHE A 294 4.56 -2.87 -15.25
CA PHE A 294 3.57 -1.91 -14.75
C PHE A 294 3.83 -0.50 -15.24
N ASN A 295 5.08 -0.04 -15.21
CA ASN A 295 5.42 1.31 -15.68
C ASN A 295 5.22 1.46 -17.19
N LEU A 296 5.66 0.49 -17.99
CA LEU A 296 5.42 0.50 -19.44
C LEU A 296 3.94 0.52 -19.76
N LEU A 297 3.17 -0.34 -19.09
CA LEU A 297 1.75 -0.49 -19.35
C LEU A 297 0.96 0.74 -18.86
N ASN A 298 1.43 1.43 -17.82
CA ASN A 298 0.88 2.73 -17.41
C ASN A 298 1.07 3.80 -18.49
N VAL A 299 2.26 3.90 -19.10
CA VAL A 299 2.49 4.84 -20.22
C VAL A 299 1.63 4.47 -21.43
N ILE A 300 1.53 3.18 -21.77
CA ILE A 300 0.67 2.71 -22.87
C ILE A 300 -0.80 3.02 -22.56
N ALA A 301 -1.27 2.79 -21.34
CA ALA A 301 -2.62 3.12 -20.92
C ALA A 301 -2.91 4.61 -21.07
N LEU A 302 -1.98 5.47 -20.66
CA LEU A 302 -2.08 6.92 -20.85
C LEU A 302 -2.18 7.28 -22.34
N CYS A 303 -1.34 6.70 -23.21
CA CYS A 303 -1.43 6.90 -24.66
C CYS A 303 -2.75 6.41 -25.25
N ILE A 304 -3.28 5.28 -24.80
CA ILE A 304 -4.59 4.76 -25.24
C ILE A 304 -5.70 5.71 -24.81
N ILE A 305 -5.69 6.19 -23.56
CA ILE A 305 -6.66 7.16 -23.06
C ILE A 305 -6.58 8.46 -23.87
N MET A 306 -5.38 8.92 -24.20
CA MET A 306 -5.14 10.11 -25.04
C MET A 306 -5.73 9.96 -26.45
N LEU A 307 -5.48 8.82 -27.10
CA LEU A 307 -6.05 8.52 -28.41
C LEU A 307 -7.58 8.35 -28.33
N ALA A 308 -8.08 7.63 -27.33
CA ALA A 308 -9.50 7.44 -27.09
C ALA A 308 -10.22 8.78 -26.86
N ALA A 309 -9.62 9.70 -26.10
CA ALA A 309 -10.15 11.05 -25.88
C ALA A 309 -10.31 11.81 -27.21
N THR A 310 -9.37 11.65 -28.15
CA THR A 310 -9.43 12.28 -29.47
C THR A 310 -10.62 11.77 -30.31
N PHE A 311 -10.97 10.49 -30.19
CA PHE A 311 -12.08 9.88 -30.96
C PHE A 311 -13.45 10.01 -30.29
N LEU A 312 -13.50 10.02 -28.95
CA LEU A 312 -14.75 10.03 -28.17
C LEU A 312 -15.33 11.42 -27.92
N LEU A 313 -14.51 12.48 -27.92
CA LEU A 313 -14.96 13.85 -27.71
C LEU A 313 -15.22 14.52 -29.08
N PRO A 314 -16.50 14.68 -29.49
CA PRO A 314 -16.84 15.09 -30.87
C PRO A 314 -16.62 16.58 -31.17
N THR A 315 -16.16 17.37 -30.20
CA THR A 315 -16.09 18.84 -30.28
C THR A 315 -14.66 19.33 -30.45
N GLN A 316 -14.43 20.14 -31.50
CA GLN A 316 -13.20 20.90 -31.82
C GLN A 316 -12.83 21.95 -30.75
N THR A 317 -12.80 21.58 -29.48
CA THR A 317 -12.46 22.47 -28.37
C THR A 317 -11.31 21.86 -27.60
N GLU A 318 -10.35 22.69 -27.18
CA GLU A 318 -9.21 22.34 -26.31
C GLU A 318 -9.61 21.75 -24.93
N ALA A 319 -10.91 21.55 -24.70
CA ALA A 319 -11.52 20.90 -23.56
C ALA A 319 -10.99 19.48 -23.29
N TRP A 320 -10.65 18.70 -24.33
CA TRP A 320 -10.13 17.34 -24.12
C TRP A 320 -8.71 17.34 -23.50
N LEU A 321 -7.87 18.33 -23.85
CA LEU A 321 -6.56 18.52 -23.22
C LEU A 321 -6.70 18.78 -21.71
N SER A 322 -7.78 19.46 -21.32
CA SER A 322 -8.06 19.75 -19.91
C SER A 322 -8.50 18.54 -19.09
N MET A 323 -9.13 17.55 -19.74
CA MET A 323 -9.52 16.29 -19.10
C MET A 323 -8.34 15.32 -18.95
N MET A 324 -7.25 15.55 -19.68
CA MET A 324 -6.10 14.65 -19.81
C MET A 324 -4.94 14.91 -18.83
N VAL A 325 -4.84 16.12 -18.28
CA VAL A 325 -3.82 16.47 -17.27
C VAL A 325 -4.17 15.89 -15.88
N LEU A 326 -5.40 15.40 -15.72
CA LEU A 326 -5.92 14.67 -14.55
C LEU A 326 -5.56 13.18 -14.60
#